data_AF-A0A956QTK8-F1
#
_entry.id   AF-A0A956QTK8-F1
#
_cell.length_a   1.000
_cell.length_b   1.000
_cell.length_c   1.000
_cell.angle_alpha   90.00
_cell.angle_beta   90.00
_cell.angle_gamma   90.00
#
_symmetry.space_group_name_H-M   'P 1'
#
loop_
_entity.id
_entity.type
_entity.pdbx_description
1 polymer ?
#
loop_
_entity_poly.entity_id
_entity_poly.type
_entity_poly.pdbx_seq_one_letter_code
_entity_poly.pdbx_strand_id
1 'polypeptide(L)'
;MFAILALVILCLKPQHYVSMSRFQHYGMAFAIFGLGYILETLLSLKTLHKWAMGSYLGTGMLFGSAGLIFWFCPWLDVNLSVQTPETDMYRTILLVSYLAFSVGIGAIWARWIIEDSRKNEDSRKNEDSRKNESNVKPGEN
;
A
#
# COMPACT_ATOMS: atom_id res chain seq x y z
N MET A 1 6.12 6.59 -10.03
CA MET A 1 7.57 6.59 -10.42
C MET A 1 8.39 5.63 -9.55
N PHE A 2 8.20 5.67 -8.23
CA PHE A 2 8.92 4.82 -7.26
C PHE A 2 8.67 3.31 -7.42
N ALA A 3 7.49 2.91 -7.90
CA ALA A 3 7.22 1.50 -8.24
C ALA A 3 8.16 0.96 -9.32
N ILE A 4 8.44 1.76 -10.36
CA ILE A 4 9.37 1.38 -11.42
C ILE A 4 10.79 1.29 -10.84
N LEU A 5 11.18 2.25 -10.00
CA LEU A 5 12.49 2.24 -9.34
C LEU A 5 12.68 0.99 -8.45
N ALA A 6 11.67 0.64 -7.66
CA ALA A 6 11.70 -0.57 -6.83
C ALA A 6 11.82 -1.84 -7.69
N LEU A 7 11.13 -1.89 -8.83
CA LEU A 7 11.18 -3.02 -9.77
C LEU A 7 12.55 -3.11 -10.46
N VAL A 8 13.12 -1.98 -10.85
CA VAL A 8 14.49 -1.89 -11.38
C VAL A 8 15.48 -2.42 -10.35
N ILE A 9 15.35 -2.06 -9.07
CA ILE A 9 16.21 -2.58 -8.00
C ILE A 9 16.00 -4.08 -7.83
N LEU A 10 14.77 -4.59 -7.85
CA LEU A 10 14.53 -6.04 -7.81
C LEU A 10 15.24 -6.79 -8.95
N CYS A 11 15.25 -6.22 -10.16
CA CYS A 11 15.90 -6.82 -11.33
C CYS A 11 17.43 -6.64 -11.33
N LEU A 12 17.94 -5.45 -11.02
CA LEU A 12 19.36 -5.17 -10.88
C LEU A 12 19.83 -5.70 -9.53
N LYS A 13 20.33 -6.93 -9.51
CA LYS A 13 20.95 -7.54 -8.33
C LYS A 13 22.15 -6.69 -7.87
N PRO A 14 22.00 -5.81 -6.86
CA PRO A 14 23.08 -4.96 -6.35
C PRO A 14 24.10 -5.81 -5.57
N GLN A 15 23.74 -7.07 -5.31
CA GLN A 15 24.56 -8.12 -4.71
C GLN A 15 25.92 -8.31 -5.40
N HIS A 16 26.08 -7.90 -6.66
CA HIS A 16 27.37 -7.92 -7.36
C HIS A 16 28.33 -6.82 -6.90
N TYR A 17 27.83 -5.73 -6.32
CA TYR A 17 28.62 -4.56 -5.92
C TYR A 17 28.78 -4.43 -4.40
N VAL A 18 27.83 -4.97 -3.63
CA VAL A 18 27.83 -4.91 -2.16
C VAL A 18 27.46 -6.28 -1.61
N SER A 19 28.22 -6.78 -0.63
CA SER A 19 27.89 -8.03 0.06
C SER A 19 26.61 -7.83 0.88
N MET A 20 25.48 -8.30 0.34
CA MET A 20 24.17 -8.06 0.93
C MET A 20 23.33 -9.34 0.85
N SER A 21 22.61 -9.66 1.92
CA SER A 21 21.69 -10.82 1.91
C SER A 21 20.55 -10.61 0.91
N ARG A 22 19.97 -11.70 0.40
CA ARG A 22 18.77 -11.68 -0.45
C ARG A 22 17.61 -10.95 0.25
N PHE A 23 17.48 -11.11 1.56
CA PHE A 23 16.40 -10.44 2.31
C PHE A 23 16.60 -8.94 2.42
N GLN A 24 17.84 -8.48 2.62
CA GLN A 24 18.17 -7.05 2.63
C GLN A 24 17.92 -6.41 1.25
N HIS A 25 18.17 -7.15 0.17
CA HIS A 25 17.83 -6.73 -1.19
C HIS A 25 16.32 -6.51 -1.36
N TYR A 26 15.51 -7.49 -0.97
CA TYR A 26 14.05 -7.35 -0.98
C TYR A 26 13.58 -6.23 -0.04
N GLY A 27 14.22 -6.07 1.11
CA GLY A 27 13.95 -5.01 2.07
C GLY A 27 14.15 -3.62 1.46
N MET A 28 15.24 -3.41 0.72
CA MET A 28 15.49 -2.15 0.02
C MET A 28 14.41 -1.83 -1.01
N ALA A 29 13.99 -2.83 -1.81
CA ALA A 29 12.92 -2.65 -2.77
C ALA A 29 11.59 -2.28 -2.09
N PHE A 30 11.22 -2.97 -1.01
CA PHE A 30 10.02 -2.66 -0.24
C PHE A 30 10.08 -1.29 0.44
N ALA A 31 11.24 -0.89 0.96
CA ALA A 31 11.43 0.42 1.57
C ALA A 31 11.23 1.55 0.54
N ILE A 32 11.78 1.39 -0.67
CA ILE A 32 11.63 2.38 -1.76
C ILE A 32 10.18 2.41 -2.27
N PHE A 33 9.54 1.25 -2.36
CA PHE A 33 8.13 1.15 -2.73
C PHE A 33 7.22 1.85 -1.70
N GLY A 34 7.42 1.55 -0.41
CA GLY A 34 6.68 2.17 0.69
C GLY A 34 6.90 3.68 0.78
N LEU A 35 8.14 4.14 0.61
CA LEU A 35 8.48 5.57 0.56
C LEU A 35 7.77 6.28 -0.61
N GLY A 36 7.71 5.61 -1.77
CA GLY A 36 6.95 6.08 -2.91
C GLY A 36 5.47 6.30 -2.59
N TYR A 37 4.83 5.31 -1.96
CA TYR A 37 3.43 5.42 -1.52
C TYR A 37 3.23 6.59 -0.55
N ILE A 38 4.12 6.75 0.42
CA ILE A 38 4.04 7.85 1.40
C ILE A 38 4.17 9.20 0.69
N LEU A 39 5.16 9.36 -0.18
CA LEU A 39 5.38 10.59 -0.95
C LEU A 39 4.21 10.91 -1.88
N GLU A 40 3.70 9.93 -2.62
CA GLU A 40 2.53 10.10 -3.50
C GLU A 40 1.29 10.50 -2.69
N THR A 41 1.12 9.94 -1.49
CA THR A 41 0.04 10.31 -0.58
C THR A 41 0.23 11.74 -0.05
N LEU A 42 1.45 12.11 0.37
CA LEU A 42 1.78 13.44 0.88
C LEU A 42 1.58 14.54 -0.17
N LEU A 43 1.99 14.29 -1.41
CA LEU A 43 1.79 15.22 -2.52
C LEU A 43 0.31 15.38 -2.87
N SER A 44 -0.48 14.33 -2.67
CA SER A 44 -1.91 14.31 -3.02
C SER A 44 -2.85 14.66 -1.86
N LEU A 45 -2.32 15.09 -0.71
CA LEU A 45 -3.10 15.39 0.51
C LEU A 45 -4.25 16.37 0.29
N LYS A 46 -4.11 17.31 -0.65
CA LYS A 46 -5.13 18.33 -0.93
C LYS A 46 -6.27 17.82 -1.81
N THR A 47 -6.10 16.70 -2.49
CA THR A 47 -7.03 16.19 -3.50
C THR A 47 -7.65 14.85 -3.09
N LEU A 48 -6.98 14.09 -2.23
CA LEU A 48 -7.42 12.76 -1.83
C LEU A 48 -8.52 12.78 -0.76
N HIS A 49 -9.45 11.83 -0.87
CA HIS A 49 -10.44 11.56 0.17
C HIS A 49 -9.76 11.01 1.44
N LYS A 50 -10.30 11.33 2.62
CA LYS A 50 -9.71 10.92 3.92
C LYS A 50 -9.49 9.39 4.03
N TRP A 51 -10.42 8.60 3.50
CA TRP A 51 -10.31 7.13 3.47
C TRP A 51 -9.28 6.62 2.48
N ALA A 52 -9.20 7.23 1.29
CA ALA A 52 -8.17 6.91 0.32
C ALA A 52 -6.79 7.21 0.94
N MET A 53 -6.64 8.38 1.56
CA MET A 53 -5.41 8.80 2.22
C MET A 53 -4.97 7.81 3.29
N GLY A 54 -5.88 7.37 4.17
CA GLY A 54 -5.58 6.37 5.19
C GLY A 54 -5.15 5.02 4.59
N SER A 55 -5.78 4.60 3.49
CA SER A 55 -5.46 3.35 2.80
C SER A 55 -4.07 3.39 2.16
N TYR A 56 -3.76 4.46 1.42
CA TYR A 56 -2.45 4.63 0.78
C TYR A 56 -1.33 4.84 1.80
N LEU A 57 -1.57 5.64 2.84
CA LEU A 57 -0.60 5.86 3.91
C LEU A 57 -0.33 4.59 4.71
N GLY A 58 -1.38 3.84 5.08
CA GLY A 58 -1.25 2.57 5.79
C GLY A 58 -0.47 1.53 4.97
N THR A 59 -0.77 1.44 3.67
CA THR A 59 -0.04 0.56 2.74
C THR A 59 1.43 0.96 2.63
N GLY A 60 1.72 2.26 2.48
CA GLY A 60 3.08 2.78 2.43
C GLY A 60 3.87 2.55 3.71
N MET A 61 3.25 2.73 4.88
CA MET A 61 3.84 2.43 6.17
C MET A 61 4.11 0.93 6.36
N LEU A 62 3.20 0.06 5.93
CA LEU A 62 3.38 -1.39 5.98
C LEU A 62 4.61 -1.82 5.16
N PHE A 63 4.68 -1.40 3.89
CA PHE A 63 5.82 -1.74 3.03
C PHE A 63 7.12 -1.07 3.49
N GLY A 64 7.06 0.18 3.95
CA GLY A 64 8.22 0.90 4.48
C GLY A 64 8.79 0.24 5.73
N SER A 65 7.94 -0.10 6.70
CA SER A 65 8.34 -0.79 7.92
C SER A 65 8.85 -2.21 7.64
N ALA A 66 8.20 -2.96 6.74
CA ALA A 66 8.69 -4.27 6.32
C ALA A 66 10.08 -4.16 5.70
N GLY A 67 10.28 -3.18 4.81
CA GLY A 67 11.55 -2.90 4.17
C GLY A 67 12.67 -2.60 5.16
N LEU A 68 12.40 -1.74 6.15
CA LEU A 68 13.35 -1.43 7.23
C LEU A 68 13.68 -2.65 8.09
N ILE A 69 12.69 -3.48 8.44
CA ILE A 69 12.93 -4.69 9.23
C ILE A 69 13.83 -5.67 8.45
N PHE A 70 13.55 -5.92 7.17
CA PHE A 70 14.41 -6.78 6.35
C PHE A 70 15.82 -6.21 6.16
N TRP A 71 15.98 -4.89 6.20
CA TRP A 71 17.27 -4.23 6.15
C TRP A 71 18.09 -4.42 7.43
N PHE A 72 17.47 -4.15 8.59
CA PHE A 72 18.13 -4.17 9.89
C PHE A 72 18.24 -5.57 10.52
N CYS A 73 17.39 -6.52 10.12
CA CYS A 73 17.35 -7.86 10.66
C CYS A 73 17.78 -8.90 9.61
N PRO A 74 19.08 -9.00 9.28
CA PRO A 74 19.57 -9.97 8.31
C PRO A 74 19.35 -11.43 8.77
N TRP A 75 19.23 -11.68 10.07
CA TRP A 75 18.95 -12.99 10.67
C TRP A 75 17.57 -13.57 10.31
N LEU A 76 16.70 -12.78 9.69
CA LEU A 76 15.40 -13.25 9.19
C LEU A 76 15.53 -14.19 7.96
N ASP A 77 16.75 -14.32 7.41
CA ASP A 77 17.08 -15.27 6.36
C ASP A 77 17.15 -16.70 6.89
N VAL A 78 16.27 -17.56 6.36
CA VAL A 78 16.18 -18.98 6.70
C VAL A 78 17.44 -19.77 6.34
N ASN A 79 18.31 -19.22 5.49
CA ASN A 79 19.53 -19.90 5.04
C ASN A 79 20.77 -19.52 5.86
N LEU A 80 20.63 -18.67 6.89
CA LEU A 80 21.74 -18.38 7.80
C LEU A 80 21.90 -19.52 8.80
N SER A 81 23.16 -19.90 9.03
CA SER A 81 23.56 -21.09 9.81
C SER A 81 23.34 -20.99 11.33
N VAL A 82 22.78 -19.89 11.83
CA VAL A 82 22.55 -19.64 13.26
C VAL A 82 21.07 -19.36 13.49
N GLN A 83 20.26 -20.42 13.44
CA GLN A 83 18.87 -20.37 13.88
C GLN A 83 18.81 -20.78 15.34
N THR A 84 18.52 -19.83 16.22
CA THR A 84 18.18 -20.14 17.61
C THR A 84 16.66 -20.29 17.75
N PRO A 85 16.15 -21.11 18.68
CA PRO A 85 14.72 -21.24 18.92
C PRO A 85 14.05 -19.88 19.23
N GLU A 86 14.78 -18.94 19.82
CA GLU A 86 14.31 -17.57 20.06
C GLU A 86 14.07 -16.80 18.75
N THR A 87 15.01 -16.88 17.80
CA THR A 87 14.86 -16.21 16.49
C THR A 87 13.65 -16.72 15.70
N ASP A 88 13.37 -18.01 15.76
CA ASP A 88 12.21 -18.58 15.05
C ASP A 88 10.87 -18.10 15.65
N MET A 89 10.81 -17.94 16.98
CA MET A 89 9.66 -17.33 17.65
C MET A 89 9.46 -15.88 17.23
N TYR A 90 10.52 -15.05 17.21
CA TYR A 90 10.43 -13.65 16.77
C TYR A 90 9.98 -13.53 15.30
N ARG A 91 10.48 -14.40 14.43
CA ARG A 91 10.06 -14.46 13.03
C ARG A 91 8.57 -14.78 12.91
N THR A 92 8.08 -15.75 13.68
CA THR A 92 6.66 -16.10 13.70
C THR A 92 5.79 -14.95 14.18
N ILE A 93 6.20 -14.26 15.25
CA ILE A 93 5.50 -13.07 15.77
C ILE A 93 5.45 -11.96 14.72
N LEU A 94 6.57 -11.71 14.01
CA LEU A 94 6.61 -10.75 12.91
C LEU A 94 5.63 -11.15 11.81
N LEU A 95 5.65 -12.40 11.34
CA LEU A 95 4.74 -12.85 10.29
C LEU A 95 3.26 -12.72 10.68
N VAL A 96 2.91 -13.13 11.90
CA VAL A 96 1.53 -13.04 12.41
C VAL A 96 1.08 -11.58 12.56
N SER A 97 1.93 -10.72 13.10
CA SER A 97 1.60 -9.29 13.23
C SER A 97 1.44 -8.62 11.87
N TYR A 98 2.32 -8.88 10.91
CA TYR A 98 2.19 -8.37 9.54
C TYR A 98 0.94 -8.88 8.83
N LEU A 99 0.57 -10.15 9.04
CA LEU A 99 -0.67 -10.70 8.52
C LEU A 99 -1.89 -9.98 9.12
N ALA A 100 -1.91 -9.78 10.44
CA ALA A 100 -2.99 -9.05 11.11
C ALA A 100 -3.12 -7.61 10.60
N PHE A 101 -1.99 -6.89 10.44
CA PHE A 101 -1.98 -5.55 9.86
C PHE A 101 -2.46 -5.54 8.41
N SER A 102 -2.05 -6.53 7.59
CA SER A 102 -2.47 -6.64 6.19
C SER A 102 -3.97 -6.85 6.06
N VAL A 103 -4.56 -7.69 6.91
CA VAL A 103 -6.02 -7.88 6.97
C VAL A 103 -6.72 -6.58 7.39
N GLY A 104 -6.18 -5.88 8.38
CA GLY A 104 -6.71 -4.58 8.83
C GLY A 104 -6.72 -3.53 7.71
N ILE A 105 -5.61 -3.39 6.99
CA ILE A 105 -5.51 -2.48 5.83
C ILE A 105 -6.46 -2.93 4.72
N GLY A 106 -6.58 -4.23 4.46
CA GLY A 106 -7.52 -4.80 3.49
C GLY A 106 -8.98 -4.43 3.80
N ALA A 107 -9.38 -4.46 5.08
CA ALA A 107 -10.71 -4.04 5.50
C ALA A 107 -10.96 -2.54 5.27
N ILE A 108 -9.94 -1.70 5.48
CA ILE A 108 -10.02 -0.25 5.19
C ILE A 108 -10.20 -0.03 3.68
N TRP A 109 -9.43 -0.74 2.85
CA TRP A 109 -9.58 -0.71 1.39
C TRP A 109 -10.98 -1.12 0.94
N ALA A 110 -11.50 -2.24 1.45
CA ALA A 110 -12.83 -2.71 1.13
C ALA A 110 -13.90 -1.66 1.50
N ARG A 111 -13.78 -1.06 2.69
CA ARG A 111 -14.70 -0.01 3.14
C ARG A 111 -14.64 1.23 2.24
N TRP A 112 -13.45 1.65 1.84
CA TRP A 112 -13.28 2.79 0.93
C TRP A 112 -13.93 2.53 -0.44
N ILE A 113 -13.71 1.36 -1.03
CA ILE A 113 -14.28 0.98 -2.34
C ILE A 113 -15.81 1.01 -2.30
N ILE A 114 -16.42 0.51 -1.21
CA ILE A 114 -17.88 0.51 -1.04
C ILE A 114 -18.41 1.94 -0.95
N GLU A 115 -17.75 2.81 -0.17
CA GLU A 115 -18.16 4.21 -0.01
C GLU A 115 -18.03 5.01 -1.31
N ASP A 116 -16.95 4.79 -2.06
CA ASP A 116 -16.73 5.42 -3.36
C ASP A 116 -17.78 4.98 -4.39
N SER A 117 -18.11 3.68 -4.41
CA SER A 117 -19.16 3.12 -5.27
C SER A 117 -20.53 3.74 -4.98
N ARG A 118 -20.89 3.91 -3.71
CA ARG A 118 -22.17 4.52 -3.31
C ARG A 118 -22.26 5.98 -3.75
N LYS A 119 -21.19 6.76 -3.55
CA LYS A 119 -21.15 8.18 -3.92
C LYS A 119 -21.27 8.38 -5.44
N ASN A 120 -20.69 7.49 -6.23
CA ASN A 120 -20.80 7.51 -7.69
C ASN A 120 -22.23 7.17 -8.16
N GLU A 121 -22.91 6.25 -7.49
CA GLU A 121 -24.31 5.92 -7.79
C GLU A 121 -25.26 7.09 -7.49
N ASP A 122 -25.11 7.73 -6.33
CA ASP A 122 -25.92 8.90 -5.93
C ASP A 122 -25.74 10.09 -6.90
N SER A 123 -24.51 10.29 -7.39
CA SER A 123 -24.20 11.34 -8.35
C SER A 123 -24.89 11.10 -9.70
N ARG A 124 -24.93 9.85 -10.18
CA ARG A 124 -25.64 9.49 -11.43
C ARG A 124 -27.15 9.70 -11.31
N LYS A 125 -27.76 9.26 -10.20
CA LYS A 125 -29.21 9.45 -9.97
C LYS A 125 -29.62 10.92 -9.98
N ASN A 126 -28.80 11.79 -9.38
CA ASN A 126 -29.02 13.24 -9.40
C ASN A 126 -28.90 13.84 -10.82
N GLU A 127 -27.97 13.37 -11.64
CA GLU A 127 -27.81 13.84 -13.01
C GLU A 127 -29.00 13.44 -13.90
N ASP A 128 -29.48 12.20 -13.78
CA ASP A 128 -30.66 11.70 -14.50
C ASP A 128 -31.93 12.45 -14.10
N SER A 129 -32.08 12.77 -12.80
CA SER A 129 -33.22 13.55 -12.29
C SER A 129 -33.24 14.97 -12.87
N ARG A 130 -32.09 15.65 -12.96
CA ARG A 130 -31.98 16.97 -13.60
C ARG A 130 -32.30 16.93 -15.09
N LYS A 131 -31.85 15.90 -15.81
CA LYS A 131 -32.18 15.73 -17.24
C LYS A 131 -33.68 15.54 -17.45
N ASN A 132 -34.32 14.72 -16.62
CA ASN A 132 -35.77 14.53 -16.67
C ASN A 132 -36.54 15.83 -16.37
N GLU A 133 -36.18 16.59 -15.33
CA GLU A 133 -36.81 17.89 -15.05
C GLU A 133 -36.65 18.90 -16.19
N SER A 134 -35.48 18.93 -16.85
CA SER A 134 -35.25 19.83 -17.99
C SER A 134 -36.06 19.45 -19.23
N ASN A 135 -36.35 18.16 -19.43
CA ASN A 135 -37.16 17.66 -20.55
C ASN A 135 -38.68 17.85 -20.34
N VAL A 136 -39.16 18.06 -19.12
CA VAL A 136 -40.59 18.29 -18.84
C VAL A 136 -41.01 19.76 -19.08
N LYS A 137 -40.07 20.70 -19.23
CA LYS A 137 -40.35 22.14 -19.39
C LYS A 137 -40.46 22.76 -20.82
N PRO A 138 -40.63 22.05 -21.94
CA PRO A 138 -40.89 22.71 -23.23
C PRO A 138 -42.39 22.67 -23.57
N GLY A 139 -43.21 23.61 -23.07
CA GLY A 139 -44.60 23.66 -23.56
C GLY A 139 -45.67 24.46 -22.79
N GLU A 140 -45.34 25.37 -21.89
CA GLU A 140 -46.34 26.33 -21.37
C GLU A 140 -45.98 27.74 -21.83
N ASN A 141 -46.54 28.13 -22.98
CA ASN A 141 -46.79 29.51 -23.40
C ASN A 141 -48.14 29.54 -24.10
#